data_AF-A0A2U1VLG2-F1
#
_entry.id   AF-A0A2U1VLG2-F1
#
_cell.length_a   1.000
_cell.length_b   1.000
_cell.length_c   1.000
_cell.angle_alpha   90.00
_cell.angle_beta   90.00
_cell.angle_gamma   90.00
#
_symmetry.space_group_name_H-M   'P 1'
#
loop_
_entity.id
_entity.type
_entity.pdbx_description
1 polymer ?
#
loop_
_entity_poly.entity_id
_entity_poly.type
_entity_poly.pdbx_seq_one_letter_code
_entity_poly.pdbx_strand_id
1 'polypeptide(L)'
;GTAGTTVRITAIESITGNSGRDVVHLSDGGGTFVVNLLETLVGSSGSDVAMIGELGGGSTLLIAGLEILVGNAGADVVTLSDGGNTTLLRMLETLTGGTGLDAITIGNRGSTMVASNLETLVGGFALDVITLGAGGNTLLASQLETLTGGAGLDVVTLATAGFDSAADMNRVSGTSGNTLLVAGLETLIGSSGTDVVYLGSAGNTLLVAGLEVLVGGAGNDAVTLGDGGNTVLLRGIETLTGSAGTDLLLLGDTGNTATVSLFETITGGTGIDAILLGNAGNTLVASQIETLLGGAGLDVVTLGSGGSTLVTAAVETLIGGSGLDVVTLGTAGTTVRITAIESITGNSGRDVVHLSDGGGTFVVNLLETLVGSSGSDVAMIGELGGGSTLLIAGLEILVGNAGADVVTLSDGGNTTLLRMLETLTGGTGLDAITIGNRGSTMVASNLETLVGGFALDVITLGAGGNTLLASQLETLTGGAGLDVVTLATAGFDSAADMNRVSGTSGNTLLVAGLETLIGSSGTDVVYLGSAGNTLLVAGLEILVGGAGNDAVTLGDGGNTVLLRGI
;
A
#
# COMPACT_ATOMS: atom_id res chain seq x y z
N GLY A 1 14.61 12.81 82.02
CA GLY A 1 13.61 13.72 82.63
C GLY A 1 12.22 13.22 82.28
N THR A 2 11.23 13.67 83.01
CA THR A 2 9.78 13.45 82.83
C THR A 2 9.29 13.37 81.37
N ALA A 3 8.22 12.60 81.15
CA ALA A 3 7.50 12.46 79.89
C ALA A 3 7.25 13.82 79.20
N GLY A 4 7.53 13.87 77.90
CA GLY A 4 7.41 15.06 77.06
C GLY A 4 8.70 15.86 76.91
N THR A 5 9.72 15.27 76.29
CA THR A 5 10.80 16.05 75.65
C THR A 5 11.05 15.50 74.26
N THR A 6 10.62 16.24 73.24
CA THR A 6 11.14 16.09 71.87
C THR A 6 12.64 16.41 71.94
N VAL A 7 13.47 15.43 71.62
CA VAL A 7 14.90 15.68 71.44
C VAL A 7 15.05 16.39 70.09
N ARG A 8 15.26 17.72 70.12
CA ARG A 8 15.70 18.46 68.93
C ARG A 8 17.21 18.25 68.80
N ILE A 9 17.60 17.42 67.84
CA ILE A 9 19.00 17.23 67.47
C ILE A 9 19.22 18.04 66.20
N THR A 10 20.04 19.09 66.29
CA THR A 10 20.23 20.08 65.22
C THR A 10 21.32 19.72 64.22
N ALA A 11 22.10 18.66 64.48
CA ALA A 11 23.08 18.09 63.55
C ALA A 11 23.37 16.62 63.96
N ILE A 12 23.14 15.68 63.04
CA ILE A 12 23.58 14.28 63.14
C ILE A 12 24.31 14.00 61.84
N GLU A 13 25.61 13.73 61.92
CA GLU A 13 26.45 13.38 60.76
C GLU A 13 26.42 11.86 60.47
N SER A 14 26.23 11.01 61.50
CA SER A 14 25.97 9.58 61.30
C SER A 14 25.24 8.93 62.48
N ILE A 15 24.43 7.91 62.18
CA ILE A 15 23.96 6.92 63.15
C ILE A 15 24.50 5.58 62.67
N THR A 16 25.30 4.88 63.49
CA THR A 16 25.91 3.61 63.11
C THR A 16 25.65 2.56 64.20
N GLY A 17 25.00 1.45 63.82
CA GLY A 17 24.81 0.28 64.68
C GLY A 17 25.99 -0.70 64.65
N ASN A 18 25.98 -1.67 65.56
CA ASN A 18 26.89 -2.82 65.63
C ASN A 18 26.17 -4.11 65.18
N SER A 19 26.84 -5.28 65.27
CA SER A 19 26.29 -6.57 64.82
C SER A 19 25.26 -7.20 65.79
N GLY A 20 24.52 -6.37 66.54
CA GLY A 20 23.44 -6.76 67.44
C GLY A 20 22.08 -6.24 66.94
N ARG A 21 21.02 -6.49 67.71
CA ARG A 21 19.72 -5.82 67.48
C ARG A 21 19.82 -4.40 68.04
N ASP A 22 20.27 -3.45 67.24
CA ASP A 22 20.24 -2.03 67.60
C ASP A 22 18.85 -1.47 67.32
N VAL A 23 18.19 -0.91 68.34
CA VAL A 23 16.84 -0.35 68.23
C VAL A 23 16.88 1.13 68.61
N VAL A 24 16.61 2.01 67.66
CA VAL A 24 16.28 3.42 67.95
C VAL A 24 14.78 3.47 68.22
N HIS A 25 14.38 3.71 69.48
CA HIS A 25 12.97 3.87 69.84
C HIS A 25 12.45 5.22 69.33
N LEU A 26 11.72 5.20 68.22
CA LEU A 26 10.75 6.24 67.84
C LEU A 26 9.40 5.76 68.38
N SER A 27 8.70 6.59 69.16
CA SER A 27 7.51 6.20 69.93
C SER A 27 6.47 5.42 69.10
N ASP A 28 5.84 4.43 69.74
CA ASP A 28 4.96 3.36 69.24
C ASP A 28 3.68 3.78 68.47
N GLY A 29 3.74 4.78 67.60
CA GLY A 29 2.65 5.14 66.70
C GLY A 29 3.17 5.93 65.51
N GLY A 30 3.26 5.29 64.35
CA GLY A 30 3.26 5.89 63.00
C GLY A 30 3.84 7.29 62.86
N GLY A 31 5.05 7.52 63.40
CA GLY A 31 5.64 8.85 63.46
C GLY A 31 6.51 9.12 62.24
N THR A 32 6.15 10.16 61.48
CA THR A 32 7.00 10.79 60.47
C THR A 32 8.28 11.34 61.11
N PHE A 33 9.46 10.86 60.67
CA PHE A 33 10.76 11.45 61.03
C PHE A 33 11.22 12.43 59.94
N VAL A 34 11.46 13.67 60.34
CA VAL A 34 11.96 14.72 59.45
C VAL A 34 13.48 14.80 59.58
N VAL A 35 14.19 14.40 58.52
CA VAL A 35 15.65 14.41 58.44
C VAL A 35 16.10 15.70 57.77
N ASN A 36 17.10 16.38 58.34
CA ASN A 36 17.69 17.58 57.76
C ASN A 36 19.22 17.47 57.88
N LEU A 37 19.94 17.68 56.77
CA LEU A 37 21.41 17.61 56.69
C LEU A 37 22.02 16.23 57.03
N LEU A 38 21.40 15.13 56.58
CA LEU A 38 21.96 13.78 56.76
C LEU A 38 22.48 13.24 55.44
N GLU A 39 23.73 12.78 55.41
CA GLU A 39 24.36 12.25 54.20
C GLU A 39 24.03 10.76 53.97
N THR A 40 23.70 10.00 55.02
CA THR A 40 23.40 8.56 54.91
C THR A 40 22.26 8.13 55.83
N LEU A 41 21.27 7.44 55.27
CA LEU A 41 20.15 6.84 56.01
C LEU A 41 20.03 5.34 55.68
N VAL A 42 20.18 4.50 56.70
CA VAL A 42 20.08 3.04 56.58
C VAL A 42 18.87 2.56 57.37
N GLY A 43 17.91 1.91 56.71
CA GLY A 43 16.78 1.25 57.34
C GLY A 43 17.10 -0.18 57.79
N SER A 44 16.11 -0.83 58.40
CA SER A 44 16.19 -2.16 59.00
C SER A 44 15.29 -3.15 58.24
N SER A 45 15.20 -4.42 58.67
CA SER A 45 14.30 -5.40 58.04
C SER A 45 12.81 -5.20 58.39
N GLY A 46 12.34 -3.95 58.46
CA GLY A 46 11.02 -3.50 58.91
C GLY A 46 10.28 -2.71 57.81
N SER A 47 9.31 -1.86 58.19
CA SER A 47 8.75 -0.84 57.28
C SER A 47 9.18 0.51 57.83
N ASP A 48 10.22 1.07 57.23
CA ASP A 48 10.87 2.31 57.62
C ASP A 48 10.43 3.45 56.67
N VAL A 49 9.96 4.55 57.26
CA VAL A 49 9.46 5.74 56.53
C VAL A 49 10.25 6.97 56.96
N ALA A 50 10.86 7.68 56.01
CA ALA A 50 11.59 8.92 56.25
C ALA A 50 11.08 10.07 55.37
N MET A 51 11.06 11.29 55.92
CA MET A 51 10.72 12.51 55.19
C MET A 51 11.88 13.50 55.27
N ILE A 52 12.25 14.14 54.16
CA ILE A 52 13.26 15.22 54.14
C ILE A 52 12.58 16.52 54.60
N GLY A 53 13.21 17.29 55.50
CA GLY A 53 12.59 18.48 56.12
C GLY A 53 12.57 19.75 55.27
N GLU A 54 11.54 20.58 55.44
CA GLU A 54 11.33 21.84 54.69
C GLU A 54 12.40 22.91 54.99
N LEU A 55 13.53 22.91 54.28
CA LEU A 55 14.52 23.99 54.34
C LEU A 55 15.11 24.34 52.98
N GLY A 56 14.28 24.76 52.02
CA GLY A 56 14.63 25.69 50.93
C GLY A 56 15.94 25.50 50.14
N GLY A 57 16.53 24.30 50.14
CA GLY A 57 17.81 23.96 49.55
C GLY A 57 17.88 22.44 49.42
N GLY A 58 18.26 21.97 48.22
CA GLY A 58 18.26 20.55 47.89
C GLY A 58 19.11 19.70 48.84
N SER A 59 18.65 18.49 49.15
CA SER A 59 19.39 17.52 49.98
C SER A 59 20.02 16.42 49.11
N THR A 60 21.25 16.01 49.41
CA THR A 60 21.88 14.82 48.81
C THR A 60 21.95 13.71 49.86
N LEU A 61 21.34 12.55 49.60
CA LEU A 61 21.22 11.45 50.57
C LEU A 61 21.55 10.08 49.94
N LEU A 62 22.44 9.32 50.57
CA LEU A 62 22.65 7.90 50.31
C LEU A 62 21.66 7.06 51.14
N ILE A 63 20.88 6.19 50.51
CA ILE A 63 19.92 5.32 51.22
C ILE A 63 20.21 3.83 51.04
N ALA A 64 20.00 3.04 52.10
CA ALA A 64 20.03 1.58 52.07
C ALA A 64 18.89 1.00 52.91
N GLY A 65 18.14 0.03 52.37
CA GLY A 65 17.12 -0.69 53.13
C GLY A 65 15.98 0.17 53.70
N LEU A 66 15.60 1.25 53.01
CA LEU A 66 14.49 2.12 53.38
C LEU A 66 13.28 1.86 52.49
N GLU A 67 12.11 1.57 53.07
CA GLU A 67 10.91 1.26 52.27
C GLU A 67 10.21 2.51 51.71
N ILE A 68 10.18 3.64 52.43
CA ILE A 68 9.54 4.89 51.96
C ILE A 68 10.41 6.13 52.20
N LEU A 69 10.65 6.92 51.15
CA LEU A 69 11.25 8.26 51.22
C LEU A 69 10.38 9.31 50.52
N VAL A 70 10.18 10.46 51.17
CA VAL A 70 9.48 11.61 50.60
C VAL A 70 10.41 12.83 50.64
N GLY A 71 10.73 13.39 49.47
CA GLY A 71 11.46 14.65 49.34
C GLY A 71 10.61 15.88 49.68
N ASN A 72 11.20 17.06 49.55
CA ASN A 72 10.62 18.33 49.98
C ASN A 72 10.55 19.36 48.84
N ALA A 73 10.35 20.63 49.18
CA ALA A 73 10.54 21.72 48.22
C ALA A 73 12.05 22.01 48.07
N GLY A 74 12.64 21.56 46.96
CA GLY A 74 14.09 21.66 46.73
C GLY A 74 14.49 20.91 45.46
N ALA A 75 15.80 20.78 45.22
CA ALA A 75 16.33 19.85 44.24
C ALA A 75 16.95 18.68 45.00
N ASP A 76 16.16 17.66 45.27
CA ASP A 76 16.54 16.49 46.04
C ASP A 76 17.25 15.47 45.15
N VAL A 77 18.43 15.05 45.59
CA VAL A 77 19.30 14.09 44.92
C VAL A 77 19.47 12.87 45.81
N VAL A 78 19.04 11.71 45.33
CA VAL A 78 19.20 10.45 46.07
C VAL A 78 20.04 9.48 45.28
N THR A 79 20.98 8.86 45.98
CA THR A 79 21.76 7.74 45.47
C THR A 79 21.43 6.51 46.31
N LEU A 80 21.09 5.40 45.65
CA LEU A 80 20.83 4.13 46.31
C LEU A 80 22.15 3.40 46.57
N SER A 81 22.15 2.55 47.60
CA SER A 81 23.31 1.70 47.89
C SER A 81 23.54 0.63 46.83
N ASP A 82 24.74 0.06 46.78
CA ASP A 82 25.11 -1.01 45.83
C ASP A 82 24.35 -2.34 46.04
N GLY A 83 23.58 -2.49 47.13
CA GLY A 83 22.65 -3.60 47.31
C GLY A 83 21.43 -3.45 46.39
N GLY A 84 20.64 -4.51 46.21
CA GLY A 84 19.37 -4.36 45.48
C GLY A 84 18.35 -3.62 46.34
N ASN A 85 17.78 -2.52 45.83
CA ASN A 85 16.86 -1.67 46.58
C ASN A 85 15.43 -1.83 46.05
N THR A 86 14.46 -2.12 46.93
CA THR A 86 13.02 -2.07 46.59
C THR A 86 12.36 -1.01 47.45
N THR A 87 12.06 0.16 46.87
CA THR A 87 11.65 1.32 47.66
C THR A 87 10.52 2.09 47.00
N LEU A 88 9.69 2.72 47.82
CA LEU A 88 8.70 3.68 47.38
C LEU A 88 9.21 5.09 47.63
N LEU A 89 9.28 5.87 46.57
CA LEU A 89 9.83 7.21 46.54
C LEU A 89 8.74 8.23 46.17
N ARG A 90 8.82 9.46 46.68
CA ARG A 90 7.92 10.56 46.27
C ARG A 90 8.66 11.88 46.28
N MET A 91 8.36 12.75 45.31
CA MET A 91 8.87 14.12 45.25
C MET A 91 10.41 14.19 45.25
N LEU A 92 11.05 13.50 44.29
CA LEU A 92 12.50 13.56 44.10
C LEU A 92 12.83 14.05 42.68
N GLU A 93 13.83 14.92 42.57
CA GLU A 93 14.28 15.49 41.31
C GLU A 93 15.42 14.68 40.66
N THR A 94 16.24 13.97 41.44
CA THR A 94 17.32 13.12 40.92
C THR A 94 17.43 11.83 41.71
N LEU A 95 17.46 10.71 40.99
CA LEU A 95 17.61 9.38 41.55
C LEU A 95 18.69 8.61 40.79
N THR A 96 19.66 8.07 41.52
CA THR A 96 20.72 7.23 40.96
C THR A 96 20.71 5.90 41.70
N GLY A 97 20.51 4.81 40.99
CA GLY A 97 20.66 3.46 41.54
C GLY A 97 22.12 3.07 41.77
N GLY A 98 22.27 2.01 42.55
CA GLY A 98 23.55 1.36 42.81
C GLY A 98 23.86 0.27 41.79
N THR A 99 24.78 -0.63 42.11
CA THR A 99 25.10 -1.79 41.26
C THR A 99 24.15 -2.99 41.44
N GLY A 100 23.27 -2.94 42.44
CA GLY A 100 22.29 -3.98 42.73
C GLY A 100 21.02 -3.81 41.90
N LEU A 101 20.10 -4.77 41.99
CA LEU A 101 18.79 -4.66 41.32
C LEU A 101 17.90 -3.65 42.05
N ASP A 102 17.65 -2.52 41.41
CA ASP A 102 16.88 -1.41 41.93
C ASP A 102 15.48 -1.37 41.32
N ALA A 103 14.49 -1.62 42.17
CA ALA A 103 13.07 -1.65 41.84
C ALA A 103 12.30 -0.58 42.60
N ILE A 104 11.97 0.49 41.90
CA ILE A 104 11.49 1.74 42.50
C ILE A 104 10.05 1.99 42.09
N THR A 105 9.22 2.39 43.05
CA THR A 105 7.89 2.95 42.79
C THR A 105 7.90 4.43 43.16
N ILE A 106 7.70 5.32 42.19
CA ILE A 106 7.43 6.73 42.45
C ILE A 106 5.91 6.84 42.69
N GLY A 107 5.52 7.13 43.93
CA GLY A 107 4.13 6.97 44.39
C GLY A 107 3.11 7.88 43.70
N ASN A 108 1.96 8.09 44.32
CA ASN A 108 0.83 8.85 43.76
C ASN A 108 1.00 10.37 43.54
N ARG A 109 2.23 10.91 43.60
CA ARG A 109 2.50 12.32 43.31
C ARG A 109 3.30 12.42 42.02
N GLY A 110 2.91 13.38 41.18
CA GLY A 110 3.58 13.59 39.92
C GLY A 110 5.05 13.93 40.15
N SER A 111 5.91 13.26 39.42
CA SER A 111 7.36 13.38 39.54
C SER A 111 7.94 14.04 38.30
N THR A 112 8.95 14.89 38.48
CA THR A 112 9.83 15.33 37.39
C THR A 112 11.25 14.99 37.82
N MET A 113 11.79 13.89 37.29
CA MET A 113 12.97 13.23 37.84
C MET A 113 13.99 12.89 36.75
N VAL A 114 15.27 13.10 37.07
CA VAL A 114 16.37 12.46 36.36
C VAL A 114 16.70 11.14 37.06
N ALA A 115 16.54 10.03 36.34
CA ALA A 115 16.79 8.68 36.85
C ALA A 115 18.00 8.05 36.15
N SER A 116 18.83 7.31 36.87
CA SER A 116 20.00 6.61 36.29
C SER A 116 20.26 5.31 37.02
N ASN A 117 20.74 4.29 36.31
CA ASN A 117 21.08 2.97 36.87
C ASN A 117 19.91 2.32 37.63
N LEU A 118 18.68 2.38 37.10
CA LEU A 118 17.53 1.69 37.69
C LEU A 118 17.10 0.55 36.78
N GLU A 119 16.81 -0.62 37.34
CA GLU A 119 16.27 -1.76 36.60
C GLU A 119 14.75 -1.75 36.52
N THR A 120 14.05 -1.19 37.50
CA THR A 120 12.58 -1.07 37.47
C THR A 120 12.12 0.27 38.03
N LEU A 121 11.25 0.96 37.29
CA LEU A 121 10.61 2.21 37.71
C LEU A 121 9.11 2.16 37.42
N VAL A 122 8.32 2.33 38.47
CA VAL A 122 6.85 2.30 38.39
C VAL A 122 6.30 3.65 38.83
N GLY A 123 5.63 4.35 37.92
CA GLY A 123 4.94 5.62 38.20
C GLY A 123 3.61 5.46 38.90
N GLY A 124 3.02 6.58 39.30
CA GLY A 124 1.76 6.69 40.01
C GLY A 124 0.59 7.13 39.13
N PHE A 125 -0.41 7.76 39.76
CA PHE A 125 -1.58 8.30 39.05
C PHE A 125 -1.44 9.74 38.59
N ALA A 126 -0.42 10.43 39.09
CA ALA A 126 -0.19 11.83 38.79
C ALA A 126 0.97 11.90 37.80
N LEU A 127 1.00 12.98 37.01
CA LEU A 127 1.92 13.13 35.89
C LEU A 127 3.39 12.88 36.28
N ASP A 128 3.96 11.81 35.74
CA ASP A 128 5.33 11.40 35.90
C ASP A 128 6.13 11.65 34.62
N VAL A 129 7.13 12.53 34.74
CA VAL A 129 8.05 12.95 33.69
C VAL A 129 9.46 12.54 34.07
N ILE A 130 9.98 11.51 33.40
CA ILE A 130 11.27 10.91 33.71
C ILE A 130 12.26 11.18 32.57
N THR A 131 13.46 11.61 32.93
CA THR A 131 14.60 11.69 32.01
C THR A 131 15.68 10.72 32.46
N LEU A 132 16.17 9.87 31.57
CA LEU A 132 17.24 8.94 31.86
C LEU A 132 18.61 9.64 31.80
N GLY A 133 19.54 9.17 32.62
CA GLY A 133 20.90 9.71 32.69
C GLY A 133 21.71 9.44 31.42
N ALA A 134 22.89 10.06 31.32
CA ALA A 134 23.75 10.01 30.13
C ALA A 134 24.51 8.69 29.88
N GLY A 135 24.29 7.66 30.70
CA GLY A 135 24.76 6.30 30.42
C GLY A 135 23.67 5.51 29.69
N GLY A 136 24.02 4.40 29.02
CA GLY A 136 22.99 3.53 28.45
C GLY A 136 22.18 2.84 29.55
N ASN A 137 20.85 2.97 29.50
CA ASN A 137 19.95 2.46 30.52
C ASN A 137 19.22 1.20 30.02
N THR A 138 18.96 0.25 30.92
CA THR A 138 18.06 -0.89 30.65
C THR A 138 16.99 -0.90 31.73
N LEU A 139 15.77 -0.49 31.38
CA LEU A 139 14.72 -0.16 32.35
C LEU A 139 13.43 -0.95 32.08
N LEU A 140 12.88 -1.58 33.12
CA LEU A 140 11.48 -2.01 33.15
C LEU A 140 10.62 -0.87 33.68
N ALA A 141 9.77 -0.28 32.84
CA ALA A 141 8.96 0.89 33.18
C ALA A 141 7.46 0.57 33.17
N SER A 142 6.67 1.19 34.03
CA SER A 142 5.21 1.14 33.92
C SER A 142 4.57 2.37 34.56
N GLN A 143 3.37 2.74 34.08
CA GLN A 143 2.61 3.88 34.60
C GLN A 143 3.39 5.21 34.59
N LEU A 144 4.23 5.43 33.58
CA LEU A 144 4.85 6.75 33.33
C LEU A 144 4.07 7.47 32.24
N GLU A 145 3.98 8.80 32.28
CA GLU A 145 3.38 9.61 31.20
C GLU A 145 4.40 10.24 30.26
N THR A 146 5.64 10.45 30.70
CA THR A 146 6.74 10.88 29.82
C THR A 146 8.06 10.22 30.21
N LEU A 147 8.77 9.66 29.22
CA LEU A 147 10.09 9.06 29.39
C LEU A 147 11.02 9.54 28.28
N THR A 148 12.05 10.27 28.67
CA THR A 148 13.08 10.77 27.75
C THR A 148 14.38 10.02 28.01
N GLY A 149 14.95 9.41 26.98
CA GLY A 149 16.29 8.83 27.03
C GLY A 149 17.38 9.88 27.20
N GLY A 150 18.54 9.41 27.61
CA GLY A 150 19.75 10.21 27.76
C GLY A 150 20.67 10.05 26.56
N ALA A 151 21.96 10.15 26.82
CA ALA A 151 22.97 9.66 25.89
C ALA A 151 23.25 8.18 26.19
N GLY A 152 23.72 7.42 25.20
CA GLY A 152 24.00 6.01 25.37
C GLY A 152 22.98 5.16 24.61
N LEU A 153 22.89 3.88 24.96
CA LEU A 153 21.88 2.96 24.43
C LEU A 153 20.81 2.77 25.51
N ASP A 154 19.62 3.31 25.28
CA ASP A 154 18.48 3.22 26.17
C ASP A 154 17.50 2.15 25.67
N VAL A 155 17.34 1.12 26.48
CA VAL A 155 16.47 -0.02 26.25
C VAL A 155 15.38 -0.02 27.32
N VAL A 156 14.14 0.20 26.91
CA VAL A 156 12.99 0.24 27.81
C VAL A 156 12.06 -0.91 27.49
N THR A 157 11.67 -1.67 28.51
CA THR A 157 10.58 -2.65 28.43
C THR A 157 9.42 -2.15 29.27
N LEU A 158 8.23 -2.10 28.70
CA LEU A 158 7.02 -1.73 29.40
C LEU A 158 6.51 -2.94 30.20
N ALA A 159 6.15 -2.70 31.45
CA ALA A 159 5.48 -3.66 32.30
C ALA A 159 4.01 -3.29 32.47
N THR A 160 3.23 -4.24 32.97
CA THR A 160 1.90 -3.95 33.50
C THR A 160 1.98 -3.78 35.00
N ALA A 161 1.37 -2.70 35.49
CA ALA A 161 1.18 -2.49 36.92
C ALA A 161 -0.32 -2.30 37.20
N GLY A 162 -0.76 -2.78 38.36
CA GLY A 162 -2.05 -2.49 38.92
C GLY A 162 -1.90 -1.51 40.07
N PHE A 163 -2.90 -0.66 40.28
CA PHE A 163 -2.94 0.24 41.44
C PHE A 163 -3.71 -0.39 42.60
N ASP A 164 -3.08 -0.47 43.78
CA ASP A 164 -3.79 -0.80 45.01
C ASP A 164 -4.18 0.49 45.76
N SER A 165 -5.45 0.87 45.61
CA SER A 165 -6.01 2.08 46.24
C SER A 165 -6.06 2.04 47.76
N ALA A 166 -5.95 0.85 48.37
CA ALA A 166 -5.90 0.72 49.82
C ALA A 166 -4.50 0.95 50.40
N ALA A 167 -3.45 0.72 49.60
CA ALA A 167 -2.06 0.82 50.04
C ALA A 167 -1.36 2.10 49.57
N ASP A 168 -1.95 2.83 48.62
CA ASP A 168 -1.26 3.92 47.91
C ASP A 168 0.06 3.46 47.28
N MET A 169 0.08 2.19 46.86
CA MET A 169 1.22 1.49 46.28
C MET A 169 0.82 0.80 44.97
N ASN A 170 1.75 0.75 44.04
CA ASN A 170 1.61 -0.04 42.83
C ASN A 170 1.95 -1.49 43.12
N ARG A 171 1.14 -2.40 42.58
CA ARG A 171 1.51 -3.82 42.48
C ARG A 171 1.99 -4.05 41.06
N VAL A 172 3.22 -4.51 40.90
CA VAL A 172 3.73 -5.00 39.60
C VAL A 172 3.00 -6.31 39.30
N SER A 173 1.87 -6.20 38.61
CA SER A 173 1.00 -7.23 38.02
C SER A 173 -0.35 -6.59 37.69
N GLY A 174 -0.45 -6.04 36.48
CA GLY A 174 -1.70 -5.49 35.93
C GLY A 174 -2.09 -6.15 34.62
N THR A 175 -3.21 -5.71 34.04
CA THR A 175 -3.64 -6.09 32.67
C THR A 175 -3.84 -4.88 31.76
N SER A 176 -3.64 -3.66 32.29
CA SER A 176 -3.75 -2.43 31.52
C SER A 176 -2.46 -2.21 30.74
N GLY A 177 -2.59 -1.80 29.46
CA GLY A 177 -1.46 -1.31 28.69
C GLY A 177 -1.08 0.11 29.11
N ASN A 178 -0.02 0.63 28.51
CA ASN A 178 0.59 1.91 28.84
C ASN A 178 0.18 3.00 27.85
N THR A 179 0.19 4.26 28.29
CA THR A 179 0.09 5.42 27.39
C THR A 179 1.19 6.41 27.76
N LEU A 180 2.17 6.60 26.87
CA LEU A 180 3.42 7.27 27.20
C LEU A 180 3.92 8.14 26.05
N LEU A 181 4.46 9.33 26.38
CA LEU A 181 5.31 10.08 25.47
C LEU A 181 6.77 9.65 25.65
N VAL A 182 7.42 9.24 24.56
CA VAL A 182 8.83 8.82 24.56
C VAL A 182 9.67 9.70 23.64
N ALA A 183 10.92 9.93 24.01
CA ALA A 183 11.88 10.62 23.15
C ALA A 183 13.29 10.10 23.43
N GLY A 184 14.14 10.01 22.41
CA GLY A 184 15.55 9.67 22.58
C GLY A 184 15.82 8.27 23.11
N LEU A 185 14.90 7.31 22.90
CA LEU A 185 15.12 5.89 23.20
C LEU A 185 15.60 5.17 21.94
N GLU A 186 16.47 4.17 22.08
CA GLU A 186 16.88 3.30 20.98
C GLU A 186 16.07 2.01 20.89
N THR A 187 15.52 1.52 22.01
CA THR A 187 14.67 0.32 22.02
C THR A 187 13.50 0.48 22.99
N LEU A 188 12.30 0.19 22.51
CA LEU A 188 11.07 0.17 23.30
C LEU A 188 10.29 -1.13 23.05
N ILE A 189 10.19 -1.95 24.09
CA ILE A 189 9.43 -3.19 24.07
C ILE A 189 8.14 -2.95 24.85
N GLY A 190 7.00 -3.18 24.21
CA GLY A 190 5.70 -3.11 24.85
C GLY A 190 5.46 -4.22 25.86
N SER A 191 4.27 -4.18 26.43
CA SER A 191 3.82 -5.00 27.53
C SER A 191 2.67 -5.90 27.09
N SER A 192 1.94 -6.47 28.05
CA SER A 192 0.65 -7.10 27.76
C SER A 192 -0.48 -6.08 27.97
N GLY A 193 -1.40 -5.95 27.04
CA GLY A 193 -2.41 -4.88 27.07
C GLY A 193 -2.37 -4.10 25.77
N THR A 194 -2.97 -2.91 25.74
CA THR A 194 -2.88 -2.00 24.59
C THR A 194 -1.93 -0.87 24.95
N ASP A 195 -0.74 -0.90 24.40
CA ASP A 195 0.28 0.13 24.55
C ASP A 195 0.13 1.20 23.45
N VAL A 196 0.04 2.45 23.90
CA VAL A 196 -0.10 3.65 23.05
C VAL A 196 1.08 4.57 23.29
N VAL A 197 1.94 4.69 22.29
CA VAL A 197 3.18 5.46 22.41
C VAL A 197 3.14 6.67 21.49
N TYR A 198 3.49 7.84 22.03
CA TYR A 198 3.71 9.07 21.28
C TYR A 198 5.20 9.38 21.24
N LEU A 199 5.75 9.62 20.06
CA LEU A 199 7.14 10.06 19.92
C LEU A 199 7.24 11.58 20.13
N GLY A 200 8.36 12.00 20.72
CA GLY A 200 8.68 13.42 20.91
C GLY A 200 8.89 14.14 19.58
N SER A 201 8.94 15.48 19.62
CA SER A 201 9.00 16.30 18.40
C SER A 201 10.33 16.27 17.63
N ALA A 202 11.39 15.71 18.21
CA ALA A 202 12.65 15.46 17.50
C ALA A 202 12.47 14.24 16.58
N GLY A 203 13.33 14.07 15.57
CA GLY A 203 13.32 12.83 14.79
C GLY A 203 13.86 11.66 15.61
N ASN A 204 13.15 10.54 15.61
CA ASN A 204 13.50 9.37 16.40
C ASN A 204 14.02 8.23 15.51
N THR A 205 14.89 7.38 16.05
CA THR A 205 15.30 6.13 15.41
C THR A 205 15.18 5.03 16.45
N LEU A 206 14.16 4.17 16.30
CA LEU A 206 13.69 3.31 17.38
C LEU A 206 13.46 1.87 16.90
N LEU A 207 13.96 0.90 17.66
CA LEU A 207 13.52 -0.49 17.59
C LEU A 207 12.30 -0.67 18.49
N VAL A 208 11.18 -1.14 17.96
CA VAL A 208 9.95 -1.40 18.73
C VAL A 208 9.50 -2.84 18.63
N ALA A 209 8.97 -3.41 19.71
CA ALA A 209 8.34 -4.73 19.69
C ALA A 209 7.11 -4.75 20.59
N GLY A 210 6.04 -5.44 20.19
CA GLY A 210 4.85 -5.62 21.04
C GLY A 210 4.08 -4.33 21.37
N LEU A 211 4.05 -3.35 20.46
CA LEU A 211 3.24 -2.13 20.59
C LEU A 211 2.02 -2.19 19.68
N GLU A 212 0.85 -1.73 20.16
CA GLU A 212 -0.38 -1.67 19.38
C GLU A 212 -0.55 -0.35 18.63
N VAL A 213 -0.16 0.78 19.24
CA VAL A 213 -0.31 2.12 18.65
C VAL A 213 0.97 2.92 18.81
N LEU A 214 1.51 3.42 17.70
CA LEU A 214 2.67 4.31 17.67
C LEU A 214 2.36 5.57 16.86
N VAL A 215 2.46 6.72 17.49
CA VAL A 215 2.22 8.03 16.88
C VAL A 215 3.52 8.82 16.88
N GLY A 216 3.99 9.18 15.69
CA GLY A 216 5.19 9.98 15.50
C GLY A 216 5.04 11.45 15.88
N GLY A 217 6.18 12.12 15.90
CA GLY A 217 6.32 13.54 16.19
C GLY A 217 6.31 14.40 14.93
N ALA A 218 6.91 15.60 15.04
CA ALA A 218 7.11 16.49 13.90
C ALA A 218 8.44 16.27 13.16
N GLY A 219 9.37 15.55 13.80
CA GLY A 219 10.65 15.18 13.21
C GLY A 219 10.54 13.91 12.39
N ASN A 220 11.56 13.62 11.59
CA ASN A 220 11.60 12.40 10.80
C ASN A 220 11.83 11.19 11.70
N ASP A 221 10.84 10.33 11.78
CA ASP A 221 10.83 9.12 12.59
C ASP A 221 11.13 7.89 11.73
N ALA A 222 12.11 7.11 12.19
CA ALA A 222 12.52 5.84 11.60
C ALA A 222 12.31 4.72 12.62
N VAL A 223 11.39 3.81 12.33
CA VAL A 223 10.99 2.73 13.23
C VAL A 223 11.30 1.38 12.60
N THR A 224 11.95 0.51 13.35
CA THR A 224 12.16 -0.89 12.99
C THR A 224 11.36 -1.75 13.95
N LEU A 225 10.54 -2.68 13.45
CA LEU A 225 9.84 -3.65 14.27
C LEU A 225 10.79 -4.79 14.67
N GLY A 226 10.63 -5.30 15.89
CA GLY A 226 11.37 -6.45 16.39
C GLY A 226 10.87 -7.76 15.78
N ASP A 227 11.72 -8.79 15.89
CA ASP A 227 11.44 -10.13 15.36
C ASP A 227 10.11 -10.70 15.89
N GLY A 228 9.33 -11.31 15.00
CA GLY A 228 7.99 -11.82 15.29
C GLY A 228 6.96 -11.23 14.33
N GLY A 229 5.73 -11.77 14.36
CA GLY A 229 4.62 -11.15 13.62
C GLY A 229 4.08 -9.96 14.38
N ASN A 230 4.13 -8.77 13.79
CA ASN A 230 3.69 -7.53 14.41
C ASN A 230 2.32 -7.09 13.85
N THR A 231 1.53 -6.40 14.67
CA THR A 231 0.32 -5.70 14.22
C THR A 231 0.28 -4.36 14.91
N VAL A 232 0.44 -3.29 14.14
CA VAL A 232 0.65 -1.95 14.71
C VAL A 232 -0.15 -0.90 13.94
N LEU A 233 -0.81 -0.02 14.69
CA LEU A 233 -1.43 1.19 14.17
C LEU A 233 -0.44 2.34 14.23
N LEU A 234 -0.17 2.99 13.09
CA LEU A 234 0.81 4.06 12.98
C LEU A 234 0.22 5.35 12.42
N ARG A 235 0.79 6.48 12.88
CA ARG A 235 0.53 7.83 12.38
C ARG A 235 1.80 8.64 12.42
N GLY A 236 2.07 9.42 11.38
CA GLY A 236 3.20 10.37 11.37
C GLY A 236 4.58 9.72 11.52
N ILE A 237 4.76 8.51 10.98
CA ILE A 237 6.07 7.85 10.91
C ILE A 237 6.54 7.82 9.46
N GLU A 238 7.72 8.36 9.19
CA GLU A 238 8.23 8.55 7.82
C GLU A 238 8.90 7.30 7.25
N THR A 239 9.56 6.49 8.09
CA THR A 239 10.23 5.26 7.67
C THR A 239 9.91 4.12 8.62
N LEU A 240 9.38 3.03 8.08
CA LEU A 240 8.99 1.85 8.83
C LEU A 240 9.57 0.60 8.18
N THR A 241 10.27 -0.21 8.98
CA THR A 241 10.83 -1.48 8.55
C THR A 241 10.29 -2.59 9.43
N GLY A 242 9.60 -3.57 8.85
CA GLY A 242 9.19 -4.79 9.53
C GLY A 242 10.38 -5.73 9.75
N SER A 243 10.10 -6.98 10.11
CA SER A 243 11.14 -7.97 10.41
C SER A 243 10.72 -9.38 9.99
N ALA A 244 11.32 -10.41 10.59
CA ALA A 244 10.88 -11.77 10.35
C ALA A 244 9.54 -12.03 11.05
N GLY A 245 8.51 -12.42 10.31
CA GLY A 245 7.19 -12.67 10.87
C GLY A 245 6.11 -12.43 9.84
N THR A 246 4.88 -12.24 10.30
CA THR A 246 3.81 -11.65 9.48
C THR A 246 3.49 -10.30 10.09
N ASP A 247 3.87 -9.24 9.40
CA ASP A 247 3.74 -7.86 9.84
C ASP A 247 2.54 -7.19 9.15
N LEU A 248 1.65 -6.65 10.00
CA LEU A 248 0.43 -5.94 9.61
C LEU A 248 0.55 -4.46 10.03
N LEU A 249 0.55 -3.57 9.04
CA LEU A 249 0.50 -2.13 9.22
C LEU A 249 -0.94 -1.62 9.09
N LEU A 250 -1.44 -0.95 10.12
CA LEU A 250 -2.68 -0.18 10.07
C LEU A 250 -2.32 1.31 10.10
N LEU A 251 -2.73 2.07 9.08
CA LEU A 251 -2.56 3.51 9.07
C LEU A 251 -3.74 4.17 9.78
N GLY A 252 -3.47 5.15 10.64
CA GLY A 252 -4.54 5.87 11.33
C GLY A 252 -5.32 6.83 10.41
N ASP A 253 -6.40 7.42 10.94
CA ASP A 253 -7.40 8.21 10.19
C ASP A 253 -6.94 9.59 9.63
N THR A 254 -5.66 9.92 9.77
CA THR A 254 -5.07 11.10 9.09
C THR A 254 -4.41 10.66 7.80
N GLY A 255 -4.15 11.55 6.86
CA GLY A 255 -3.33 11.18 5.71
C GLY A 255 -1.91 10.83 6.15
N ASN A 256 -1.39 9.69 5.70
CA ASN A 256 -0.05 9.22 6.04
C ASN A 256 0.85 9.22 4.81
N THR A 257 2.13 9.54 5.00
CA THR A 257 3.15 9.38 3.97
C THR A 257 4.34 8.68 4.58
N ALA A 258 4.62 7.45 4.13
CA ALA A 258 5.65 6.61 4.74
C ALA A 258 6.40 5.78 3.70
N THR A 259 7.67 5.53 3.98
CA THR A 259 8.44 4.47 3.33
C THR A 259 8.33 3.20 4.16
N VAL A 260 7.85 2.11 3.57
CA VAL A 260 7.55 0.85 4.26
C VAL A 260 8.33 -0.29 3.62
N SER A 261 9.00 -1.10 4.43
CA SER A 261 9.76 -2.28 3.97
C SER A 261 9.43 -3.49 4.83
N LEU A 262 9.41 -4.68 4.24
CA LEU A 262 9.21 -5.96 4.95
C LEU A 262 7.87 -6.05 5.68
N PHE A 263 6.76 -5.74 4.99
CA PHE A 263 5.39 -5.94 5.51
C PHE A 263 4.60 -6.86 4.60
N GLU A 264 3.81 -7.74 5.18
CA GLU A 264 2.90 -8.64 4.45
C GLU A 264 1.54 -7.99 4.20
N THR A 265 1.11 -7.03 5.02
CA THR A 265 -0.14 -6.30 4.81
C THR A 265 -0.05 -4.86 5.27
N ILE A 266 -0.60 -3.98 4.44
CA ILE A 266 -0.78 -2.56 4.74
C ILE A 266 -2.25 -2.22 4.53
N THR A 267 -2.89 -1.73 5.58
CA THR A 267 -4.29 -1.25 5.55
C THR A 267 -4.29 0.22 5.87
N GLY A 268 -4.75 1.04 4.92
CA GLY A 268 -4.94 2.46 5.11
C GLY A 268 -6.11 2.82 6.00
N GLY A 269 -6.14 4.09 6.40
CA GLY A 269 -7.18 4.69 7.22
C GLY A 269 -8.22 5.44 6.38
N THR A 270 -8.94 6.36 7.01
CA THR A 270 -9.86 7.27 6.30
C THR A 270 -9.18 8.51 5.70
N GLY A 271 -7.89 8.70 5.99
CA GLY A 271 -7.07 9.76 5.41
C GLY A 271 -6.56 9.40 4.01
N ILE A 272 -5.90 10.35 3.34
CA ILE A 272 -5.22 10.08 2.06
C ILE A 272 -3.83 9.53 2.38
N ASP A 273 -3.62 8.26 2.05
CA ASP A 273 -2.40 7.51 2.34
C ASP A 273 -1.52 7.37 1.09
N ALA A 274 -0.23 7.69 1.26
CA ALA A 274 0.80 7.59 0.24
C ALA A 274 1.98 6.75 0.75
N ILE A 275 2.11 5.54 0.23
CA ILE A 275 3.13 4.58 0.67
C ILE A 275 4.17 4.40 -0.42
N LEU A 276 5.44 4.53 -0.04
CA LEU A 276 6.59 4.13 -0.84
C LEU A 276 7.11 2.79 -0.31
N LEU A 277 7.22 1.79 -1.17
CA LEU A 277 7.84 0.53 -0.80
C LEU A 277 9.36 0.65 -0.83
N GLY A 278 10.01 -0.05 0.10
CA GLY A 278 11.46 -0.14 0.15
C GLY A 278 12.06 -0.80 -1.09
N ASN A 279 13.37 -0.66 -1.26
CA ASN A 279 14.09 -1.17 -2.42
C ASN A 279 14.24 -2.71 -2.50
N ALA A 280 13.79 -3.44 -1.48
CA ALA A 280 13.66 -4.90 -1.56
C ALA A 280 12.52 -5.25 -2.53
N GLY A 281 12.46 -6.49 -3.01
CA GLY A 281 11.25 -6.96 -3.69
C GLY A 281 10.16 -7.21 -2.66
N ASN A 282 8.99 -6.59 -2.83
CA ASN A 282 7.91 -6.66 -1.86
C ASN A 282 6.80 -7.60 -2.35
N THR A 283 6.17 -8.32 -1.43
CA THR A 283 4.96 -9.12 -1.72
C THR A 283 3.98 -8.90 -0.59
N LEU A 284 2.91 -8.15 -0.84
CA LEU A 284 2.02 -7.68 0.22
C LEU A 284 0.56 -7.53 -0.23
N VAL A 285 -0.32 -7.48 0.77
CA VAL A 285 -1.72 -7.08 0.60
C VAL A 285 -1.87 -5.60 0.95
N ALA A 286 -2.39 -4.79 0.04
CA ALA A 286 -2.65 -3.37 0.23
C ALA A 286 -4.16 -3.11 0.20
N SER A 287 -4.71 -2.46 1.23
CA SER A 287 -6.14 -2.13 1.30
C SER A 287 -6.31 -0.67 1.70
N GLN A 288 -7.27 0.04 1.11
CA GLN A 288 -7.58 1.43 1.47
C GLN A 288 -6.37 2.38 1.36
N ILE A 289 -5.52 2.22 0.34
CA ILE A 289 -4.38 3.11 0.08
C ILE A 289 -4.63 3.86 -1.23
N GLU A 290 -4.50 5.19 -1.22
CA GLU A 290 -4.74 6.04 -2.39
C GLU A 290 -3.53 6.09 -3.33
N THR A 291 -2.31 6.06 -2.79
CA THR A 291 -1.07 6.10 -3.58
C THR A 291 -0.08 5.05 -3.10
N LEU A 292 0.36 4.18 -4.00
CA LEU A 292 1.38 3.16 -3.73
C LEU A 292 2.49 3.24 -4.78
N LEU A 293 3.71 3.49 -4.32
CA LEU A 293 4.89 3.58 -5.17
C LEU A 293 5.79 2.39 -4.84
N GLY A 294 6.13 1.58 -5.84
CA GLY A 294 7.10 0.51 -5.69
C GLY A 294 8.54 1.01 -5.59
N GLY A 295 9.44 0.10 -5.21
CA GLY A 295 10.88 0.30 -5.11
C GLY A 295 11.63 -0.24 -6.33
N ALA A 296 12.94 -0.46 -6.19
CA ALA A 296 13.77 -1.03 -7.26
C ALA A 296 13.66 -2.57 -7.37
N GLY A 297 13.09 -3.24 -6.36
CA GLY A 297 12.87 -4.69 -6.35
C GLY A 297 11.59 -5.09 -7.09
N LEU A 298 11.37 -6.40 -7.27
CA LEU A 298 10.12 -6.89 -7.86
C LEU A 298 8.99 -6.77 -6.84
N ASP A 299 8.01 -5.94 -7.15
CA ASP A 299 6.88 -5.66 -6.29
C ASP A 299 5.61 -6.36 -6.78
N VAL A 300 5.04 -7.16 -5.87
CA VAL A 300 3.79 -7.91 -6.06
C VAL A 300 2.78 -7.42 -5.04
N VAL A 301 1.77 -6.70 -5.51
CA VAL A 301 0.74 -6.11 -4.66
C VAL A 301 -0.59 -6.79 -4.93
N THR A 302 -1.22 -7.30 -3.88
CA THR A 302 -2.61 -7.76 -3.92
C THR A 302 -3.50 -6.72 -3.25
N LEU A 303 -4.55 -6.28 -3.93
CA LEU A 303 -5.53 -5.35 -3.40
C LEU A 303 -6.50 -6.09 -2.47
N GLY A 304 -6.87 -5.43 -1.38
CA GLY A 304 -7.82 -5.95 -0.41
C GLY A 304 -9.25 -6.10 -0.93
N SER A 305 -10.13 -6.60 -0.07
CA SER A 305 -11.57 -6.59 -0.35
C SER A 305 -12.16 -5.18 -0.19
N GLY A 306 -13.28 -4.92 -0.87
CA GLY A 306 -14.01 -3.65 -0.80
C GLY A 306 -13.85 -2.75 -2.03
N GLY A 307 -12.99 -3.14 -2.98
CA GLY A 307 -12.61 -2.34 -4.13
C GLY A 307 -11.61 -1.25 -3.77
N SER A 308 -10.80 -0.86 -4.74
CA SER A 308 -9.70 0.08 -4.56
C SER A 308 -9.77 1.21 -5.58
N THR A 309 -9.37 2.41 -5.18
CA THR A 309 -9.04 3.50 -6.11
C THR A 309 -7.60 3.90 -5.87
N LEU A 310 -6.69 3.35 -6.69
CA LEU A 310 -5.26 3.40 -6.44
C LEU A 310 -4.52 4.16 -7.55
N VAL A 311 -3.65 5.08 -7.15
CA VAL A 311 -2.56 5.58 -8.02
C VAL A 311 -1.31 4.75 -7.73
N THR A 312 -0.73 4.13 -8.75
CA THR A 312 0.45 3.27 -8.60
C THR A 312 1.54 3.57 -9.61
N ALA A 313 2.80 3.44 -9.19
CA ALA A 313 3.95 3.48 -10.06
C ALA A 313 5.01 2.49 -9.57
N ALA A 314 5.84 2.00 -10.49
CA ALA A 314 6.94 1.07 -10.18
C ALA A 314 6.51 -0.23 -9.48
N VAL A 315 5.27 -0.68 -9.68
CA VAL A 315 4.80 -2.01 -9.23
C VAL A 315 4.72 -2.95 -10.42
N GLU A 316 5.43 -4.08 -10.37
CA GLU A 316 5.51 -5.01 -11.51
C GLU A 316 4.31 -5.95 -11.62
N THR A 317 3.69 -6.33 -10.50
CA THR A 317 2.49 -7.18 -10.49
C THR A 317 1.43 -6.61 -9.56
N LEU A 318 0.24 -6.38 -10.11
CA LEU A 318 -0.92 -5.90 -9.36
C LEU A 318 -2.08 -6.89 -9.49
N ILE A 319 -2.55 -7.40 -8.37
CA ILE A 319 -3.64 -8.37 -8.29
C ILE A 319 -4.81 -7.68 -7.63
N GLY A 320 -5.94 -7.56 -8.31
CA GLY A 320 -7.17 -7.02 -7.73
C GLY A 320 -7.77 -7.94 -6.68
N GLY A 321 -8.60 -7.33 -5.84
CA GLY A 321 -9.30 -7.97 -4.75
C GLY A 321 -10.74 -8.28 -5.13
N SER A 322 -11.63 -8.23 -4.14
CA SER A 322 -13.07 -8.26 -4.39
C SER A 322 -13.63 -6.86 -4.31
N GLY A 323 -14.57 -6.52 -5.19
CA GLY A 323 -15.07 -5.16 -5.33
C GLY A 323 -14.69 -4.60 -6.69
N LEU A 324 -14.82 -3.28 -6.86
CA LEU A 324 -14.40 -2.60 -8.08
C LEU A 324 -13.01 -2.00 -7.84
N ASP A 325 -12.01 -2.49 -8.55
CA ASP A 325 -10.65 -1.96 -8.52
C ASP A 325 -10.41 -1.02 -9.72
N VAL A 326 -10.10 0.23 -9.40
CA VAL A 326 -9.78 1.31 -10.34
C VAL A 326 -8.35 1.76 -10.09
N VAL A 327 -7.50 1.60 -11.10
CA VAL A 327 -6.06 1.85 -11.00
C VAL A 327 -5.64 2.92 -11.99
N THR A 328 -4.87 3.90 -11.52
CA THR A 328 -4.20 4.90 -12.36
C THR A 328 -2.69 4.70 -12.28
N LEU A 329 -2.01 4.61 -13.42
CA LEU A 329 -0.57 4.42 -13.50
C LEU A 329 0.18 5.76 -13.39
N GLY A 330 1.44 5.69 -12.96
CA GLY A 330 2.33 6.84 -12.78
C GLY A 330 2.80 7.46 -14.10
N THR A 331 3.39 8.65 -14.02
CA THR A 331 3.77 9.48 -15.18
C THR A 331 5.09 9.10 -15.86
N ALA A 332 5.80 8.07 -15.37
CA ALA A 332 7.12 7.68 -15.87
C ALA A 332 7.06 6.63 -17.00
N GLY A 333 5.86 6.15 -17.34
CA GLY A 333 5.64 4.93 -18.12
C GLY A 333 5.78 3.69 -17.24
N THR A 334 4.84 2.76 -17.41
CA THR A 334 4.70 1.60 -16.54
C THR A 334 4.64 0.32 -17.36
N THR A 335 5.40 -0.71 -16.99
CA THR A 335 5.14 -2.07 -17.44
C THR A 335 4.62 -2.87 -16.26
N VAL A 336 3.34 -3.26 -16.29
CA VAL A 336 2.70 -3.95 -15.16
C VAL A 336 1.95 -5.18 -15.65
N ARG A 337 2.00 -6.24 -14.84
CA ARG A 337 1.12 -7.39 -15.00
C ARG A 337 -0.06 -7.29 -14.06
N ILE A 338 -1.27 -7.39 -14.59
CA ILE A 338 -2.52 -7.27 -13.81
C ILE A 338 -3.31 -8.58 -13.80
N THR A 339 -4.08 -8.78 -12.74
CA THR A 339 -5.10 -9.82 -12.62
C THR A 339 -6.30 -9.24 -11.89
N ALA A 340 -7.53 -9.52 -12.32
CA ALA A 340 -8.75 -9.12 -11.60
C ALA A 340 -8.85 -7.62 -11.29
N ILE A 341 -8.34 -6.75 -12.17
CA ILE A 341 -8.51 -5.30 -12.09
C ILE A 341 -9.58 -4.89 -13.11
N GLU A 342 -10.63 -4.20 -12.68
CA GLU A 342 -11.75 -3.83 -13.56
C GLU A 342 -11.48 -2.57 -14.39
N SER A 343 -10.66 -1.64 -13.91
CA SER A 343 -10.31 -0.44 -14.66
C SER A 343 -8.85 -0.04 -14.45
N ILE A 344 -8.16 0.19 -15.57
CA ILE A 344 -6.80 0.71 -15.57
C ILE A 344 -6.70 1.93 -16.48
N THR A 345 -6.03 2.97 -15.98
CA THR A 345 -5.82 4.23 -16.68
C THR A 345 -4.33 4.53 -16.70
N GLY A 346 -3.73 4.61 -17.88
CA GLY A 346 -2.37 5.08 -18.06
C GLY A 346 -2.24 6.60 -17.87
N ASN A 347 -1.04 7.11 -18.07
CA ASN A 347 -0.72 8.53 -17.95
C ASN A 347 0.30 8.94 -19.01
N SER A 348 1.01 10.05 -18.82
CA SER A 348 2.19 10.34 -19.62
C SER A 348 3.22 9.24 -19.45
N GLY A 349 3.95 8.91 -20.51
CA GLY A 349 4.89 7.81 -20.52
C GLY A 349 4.44 6.76 -21.52
N ARG A 350 5.12 5.61 -21.53
CA ARG A 350 4.66 4.44 -22.28
C ARG A 350 4.19 3.41 -21.30
N ASP A 351 2.88 3.18 -21.27
CA ASP A 351 2.22 2.21 -20.42
C ASP A 351 1.95 0.91 -21.19
N VAL A 352 2.44 -0.19 -20.61
CA VAL A 352 2.37 -1.55 -21.12
C VAL A 352 1.71 -2.41 -20.05
N VAL A 353 0.50 -2.88 -20.33
CA VAL A 353 -0.26 -3.73 -19.42
C VAL A 353 -0.29 -5.15 -19.95
N HIS A 354 0.12 -6.12 -19.13
CA HIS A 354 -0.01 -7.54 -19.38
C HIS A 354 -1.12 -8.13 -18.52
N LEU A 355 -2.06 -8.85 -19.10
CA LEU A 355 -3.05 -9.61 -18.35
C LEU A 355 -2.44 -10.95 -17.92
N SER A 356 -2.78 -11.38 -16.70
CA SER A 356 -2.43 -12.72 -16.22
C SER A 356 -3.49 -13.75 -16.59
N ASP A 357 -3.13 -15.02 -16.47
CA ASP A 357 -4.04 -16.14 -16.70
C ASP A 357 -5.33 -16.01 -15.88
N GLY A 358 -6.48 -16.12 -16.55
CA GLY A 358 -7.80 -16.02 -15.91
C GLY A 358 -8.85 -15.39 -16.81
N GLY A 359 -8.42 -14.59 -17.80
CA GLY A 359 -9.34 -13.79 -18.59
C GLY A 359 -9.95 -12.65 -17.77
N GLY A 360 -10.78 -11.82 -18.41
CA GLY A 360 -11.50 -10.78 -17.71
C GLY A 360 -12.25 -9.84 -18.64
N THR A 361 -13.13 -9.04 -18.06
CA THR A 361 -13.71 -7.87 -18.74
C THR A 361 -13.29 -6.63 -17.98
N PHE A 362 -12.61 -5.71 -18.64
CA PHE A 362 -12.03 -4.54 -17.98
C PHE A 362 -12.02 -3.32 -18.91
N VAL A 363 -11.93 -2.16 -18.29
CA VAL A 363 -11.87 -0.85 -18.97
C VAL A 363 -10.43 -0.36 -18.99
N VAL A 364 -9.95 0.02 -20.16
CA VAL A 364 -8.63 0.64 -20.33
C VAL A 364 -8.77 2.07 -20.80
N ASN A 365 -7.94 2.96 -20.28
CA ASN A 365 -7.83 4.33 -20.75
C ASN A 365 -6.36 4.69 -20.88
N LEU A 366 -6.01 5.49 -21.90
CA LEU A 366 -4.69 6.11 -22.02
C LEU A 366 -3.52 5.11 -21.94
N LEU A 367 -3.66 3.91 -22.51
CA LEU A 367 -2.58 2.92 -22.59
C LEU A 367 -1.96 2.89 -24.00
N GLU A 368 -0.65 2.70 -24.09
CA GLU A 368 0.03 2.47 -25.37
C GLU A 368 0.07 0.99 -25.76
N THR A 369 0.07 0.07 -24.80
CA THR A 369 0.13 -1.37 -25.09
C THR A 369 -0.68 -2.20 -24.10
N LEU A 370 -1.49 -3.12 -24.64
CA LEU A 370 -2.26 -4.08 -23.87
C LEU A 370 -2.02 -5.49 -24.43
N VAL A 371 -1.50 -6.37 -23.59
CA VAL A 371 -1.19 -7.76 -23.91
C VAL A 371 -2.12 -8.64 -23.10
N GLY A 372 -2.96 -9.41 -23.77
CA GLY A 372 -3.83 -10.41 -23.16
C GLY A 372 -3.06 -11.64 -22.68
N SER A 373 -3.84 -12.62 -22.24
CA SER A 373 -3.43 -13.84 -21.57
C SER A 373 -3.87 -15.06 -22.37
N SER A 374 -3.80 -16.25 -21.75
CA SER A 374 -4.39 -17.46 -22.30
C SER A 374 -5.89 -17.62 -22.00
N GLY A 375 -6.43 -16.77 -21.11
CA GLY A 375 -7.85 -16.71 -20.78
C GLY A 375 -8.65 -15.90 -21.79
N SER A 376 -9.97 -15.78 -21.58
CA SER A 376 -10.83 -14.95 -22.43
C SER A 376 -10.76 -13.50 -21.96
N ASP A 377 -10.09 -12.67 -22.73
CA ASP A 377 -9.82 -11.26 -22.46
C ASP A 377 -10.71 -10.35 -23.28
N VAL A 378 -11.45 -9.50 -22.57
CA VAL A 378 -12.38 -8.52 -23.12
C VAL A 378 -11.98 -7.14 -22.60
N ALA A 379 -11.47 -6.30 -23.51
CA ALA A 379 -11.09 -4.93 -23.19
C ALA A 379 -12.13 -3.95 -23.76
N MET A 380 -12.54 -2.98 -22.95
CA MET A 380 -13.30 -1.81 -23.39
C MET A 380 -12.42 -0.57 -23.25
N ILE A 381 -12.22 0.16 -24.34
CA ILE A 381 -11.61 1.48 -24.28
C ILE A 381 -12.62 2.41 -23.60
N GLY A 382 -12.23 3.00 -22.47
CA GLY A 382 -13.10 3.92 -21.75
C GLY A 382 -13.15 5.30 -22.43
N GLU A 383 -14.03 6.16 -21.95
CA GLU A 383 -14.31 7.46 -22.58
C GLU A 383 -13.29 8.56 -22.18
N LEU A 384 -12.31 8.23 -21.33
CA LEU A 384 -11.36 9.21 -20.83
C LEU A 384 -10.25 9.45 -21.87
N GLY A 385 -10.15 10.69 -22.37
CA GLY A 385 -9.14 11.11 -23.35
C GLY A 385 -9.65 11.19 -24.79
N GLY A 386 -10.90 10.75 -25.06
CA GLY A 386 -11.42 10.65 -26.41
C GLY A 386 -10.91 9.39 -27.11
N GLY A 387 -10.37 9.53 -28.31
CA GLY A 387 -9.83 8.39 -29.07
C GLY A 387 -8.53 7.85 -28.51
N SER A 388 -8.26 6.57 -28.76
CA SER A 388 -7.07 5.87 -28.28
C SER A 388 -6.07 5.52 -29.38
N THR A 389 -4.79 5.37 -29.02
CA THR A 389 -3.79 4.75 -29.89
C THR A 389 -3.16 3.57 -29.15
N LEU A 390 -3.57 2.35 -29.49
CA LEU A 390 -3.30 1.16 -28.69
C LEU A 390 -2.64 0.07 -29.54
N LEU A 391 -1.53 -0.49 -29.06
CA LEU A 391 -1.05 -1.79 -29.53
C LEU A 391 -1.70 -2.90 -28.71
N ILE A 392 -2.33 -3.87 -29.38
CA ILE A 392 -2.90 -5.05 -28.72
C ILE A 392 -2.22 -6.35 -29.14
N ALA A 393 -2.15 -7.29 -28.21
CA ALA A 393 -1.70 -8.66 -28.47
C ALA A 393 -2.59 -9.62 -27.68
N GLY A 394 -3.02 -10.73 -28.29
CA GLY A 394 -3.67 -11.82 -27.55
C GLY A 394 -4.99 -11.44 -26.85
N LEU A 395 -5.77 -10.51 -27.39
CA LEU A 395 -7.12 -10.21 -26.91
C LEU A 395 -8.17 -10.91 -27.76
N GLU A 396 -9.18 -11.49 -27.12
CA GLU A 396 -10.34 -12.07 -27.80
C GLU A 396 -11.33 -10.99 -28.25
N ILE A 397 -11.56 -9.97 -27.42
CA ILE A 397 -12.51 -8.89 -27.72
C ILE A 397 -11.91 -7.54 -27.35
N LEU A 398 -11.97 -6.57 -28.28
CA LEU A 398 -11.75 -5.16 -28.00
C LEU A 398 -12.95 -4.32 -28.47
N VAL A 399 -13.42 -3.44 -27.60
CA VAL A 399 -14.50 -2.49 -27.88
C VAL A 399 -13.95 -1.09 -27.74
N GLY A 400 -13.96 -0.32 -28.82
CA GLY A 400 -13.64 1.10 -28.81
C GLY A 400 -14.78 1.96 -28.25
N ASN A 401 -14.58 3.27 -28.29
CA ASN A 401 -15.48 4.29 -27.75
C ASN A 401 -16.01 5.21 -28.89
N ALA A 402 -16.51 6.40 -28.56
CA ALA A 402 -17.00 7.36 -29.55
C ALA A 402 -15.92 8.28 -30.15
N GLY A 403 -14.72 8.27 -29.58
CA GLY A 403 -13.52 8.93 -30.06
C GLY A 403 -12.88 8.18 -31.22
N ALA A 404 -11.79 8.74 -31.77
CA ALA A 404 -11.06 8.12 -32.88
C ALA A 404 -10.05 7.08 -32.36
N ASP A 405 -10.44 5.81 -32.40
CA ASP A 405 -9.63 4.70 -31.93
C ASP A 405 -8.75 4.14 -33.05
N VAL A 406 -7.45 4.14 -32.80
CA VAL A 406 -6.39 3.62 -33.66
C VAL A 406 -5.75 2.43 -32.99
N VAL A 407 -5.95 1.24 -33.55
CA VAL A 407 -5.44 -0.01 -32.99
C VAL A 407 -4.44 -0.65 -33.94
N THR A 408 -3.30 -1.05 -33.38
CA THR A 408 -2.30 -1.88 -34.07
C THR A 408 -2.26 -3.25 -33.42
N LEU A 409 -2.33 -4.31 -34.22
CA LEU A 409 -2.18 -5.67 -33.75
C LEU A 409 -0.70 -6.03 -33.66
N SER A 410 -0.36 -6.93 -32.73
CA SER A 410 1.00 -7.43 -32.57
C SER A 410 1.48 -8.23 -33.79
N ASP A 411 2.80 -8.42 -33.92
CA ASP A 411 3.39 -9.21 -35.01
C ASP A 411 3.06 -10.72 -34.96
N GLY A 412 2.44 -11.19 -33.86
CA GLY A 412 1.87 -12.54 -33.77
C GLY A 412 0.64 -12.69 -34.68
N GLY A 413 0.13 -13.91 -34.84
CA GLY A 413 -1.17 -14.10 -35.48
C GLY A 413 -2.29 -13.74 -34.52
N ASN A 414 -3.17 -12.82 -34.90
CA ASN A 414 -4.22 -12.31 -34.02
C ASN A 414 -5.60 -12.79 -34.48
N THR A 415 -6.41 -13.29 -33.53
CA THR A 415 -7.81 -13.65 -33.76
C THR A 415 -8.69 -12.87 -32.79
N THR A 416 -9.25 -11.75 -33.24
CA THR A 416 -9.92 -10.79 -32.35
C THR A 416 -11.26 -10.35 -32.91
N LEU A 417 -12.26 -10.25 -32.02
CA LEU A 417 -13.51 -9.57 -32.30
C LEU A 417 -13.40 -8.09 -31.91
N LEU A 418 -13.75 -7.20 -32.84
CA LEU A 418 -13.64 -5.76 -32.66
C LEU A 418 -15.00 -5.09 -32.79
N ARG A 419 -15.20 -3.97 -32.07
CA ARG A 419 -16.39 -3.13 -32.19
C ARG A 419 -16.00 -1.66 -32.03
N MET A 420 -16.56 -0.78 -32.85
CA MET A 420 -16.41 0.68 -32.71
C MET A 420 -14.94 1.14 -32.77
N LEU A 421 -14.20 0.73 -33.81
CA LEU A 421 -12.84 1.19 -34.07
C LEU A 421 -12.78 1.91 -35.43
N GLU A 422 -12.06 3.02 -35.48
CA GLU A 422 -11.92 3.84 -36.70
C GLU A 422 -10.70 3.44 -37.53
N THR A 423 -9.63 2.96 -36.91
CA THR A 423 -8.40 2.53 -37.62
C THR A 423 -7.86 1.24 -37.03
N LEU A 424 -7.56 0.28 -37.90
CA LEU A 424 -6.97 -1.00 -37.56
C LEU A 424 -5.80 -1.33 -38.48
N THR A 425 -4.66 -1.65 -37.90
CA THR A 425 -3.47 -2.10 -38.64
C THR A 425 -3.05 -3.46 -38.11
N GLY A 426 -2.99 -4.46 -38.98
CA GLY A 426 -2.44 -5.76 -38.65
C GLY A 426 -0.91 -5.76 -38.53
N GLY A 427 -0.40 -6.79 -37.88
CA GLY A 427 1.02 -7.08 -37.73
C GLY A 427 1.55 -7.90 -38.90
N THR A 428 2.69 -8.57 -38.69
CA THR A 428 3.25 -9.49 -39.70
C THR A 428 2.68 -10.91 -39.65
N GLY A 429 1.94 -11.24 -38.59
CA GLY A 429 1.30 -12.54 -38.40
C GLY A 429 0.04 -12.68 -39.23
N LEU A 430 -0.63 -13.83 -39.10
CA LEU A 430 -1.96 -14.02 -39.72
C LEU A 430 -3.02 -13.36 -38.84
N ASP A 431 -3.61 -12.28 -39.33
CA ASP A 431 -4.62 -11.51 -38.66
C ASP A 431 -6.01 -11.84 -39.19
N ALA A 432 -6.81 -12.45 -38.31
CA ALA A 432 -8.19 -12.84 -38.60
C ALA A 432 -9.16 -12.11 -37.66
N ILE A 433 -9.84 -11.12 -38.22
CA ILE A 433 -10.66 -10.16 -37.48
C ILE A 433 -12.12 -10.36 -37.79
N THR A 434 -12.94 -10.28 -36.74
CA THR A 434 -14.41 -10.26 -36.86
C THR A 434 -14.93 -8.95 -36.31
N ILE A 435 -15.74 -8.24 -37.09
CA ILE A 435 -16.50 -7.08 -36.62
C ILE A 435 -17.75 -7.61 -35.92
N GLY A 436 -18.00 -7.10 -34.72
CA GLY A 436 -19.17 -7.49 -33.94
C GLY A 436 -20.49 -6.94 -34.50
N ASN A 437 -21.52 -7.00 -33.66
CA ASN A 437 -22.89 -6.57 -33.97
C ASN A 437 -23.13 -5.05 -34.12
N ARG A 438 -22.08 -4.22 -34.14
CA ARG A 438 -22.19 -2.77 -34.36
C ARG A 438 -21.52 -2.43 -35.68
N GLY A 439 -22.18 -1.58 -36.46
CA GLY A 439 -21.68 -1.18 -37.77
C GLY A 439 -20.36 -0.46 -37.61
N SER A 440 -19.43 -0.78 -38.49
CA SER A 440 -18.08 -0.22 -38.46
C SER A 440 -17.87 0.76 -39.60
N THR A 441 -17.15 1.86 -39.33
CA THR A 441 -16.54 2.67 -40.39
C THR A 441 -15.05 2.73 -40.11
N MET A 442 -14.28 1.87 -40.77
CA MET A 442 -12.91 1.57 -40.39
C MET A 442 -11.95 1.69 -41.57
N VAL A 443 -10.79 2.28 -41.31
CA VAL A 443 -9.62 2.12 -42.17
C VAL A 443 -8.84 0.89 -41.71
N ALA A 444 -8.71 -0.10 -42.57
CA ALA A 444 -8.03 -1.36 -42.28
C ALA A 444 -6.80 -1.55 -43.16
N SER A 445 -5.69 -2.05 -42.61
CA SER A 445 -4.50 -2.40 -43.39
C SER A 445 -3.79 -3.61 -42.82
N ASN A 446 -3.08 -4.34 -43.68
CA ASN A 446 -2.31 -5.53 -43.32
C ASN A 446 -3.14 -6.61 -42.60
N LEU A 447 -4.38 -6.84 -43.04
CA LEU A 447 -5.21 -7.91 -42.49
C LEU A 447 -5.36 -9.04 -43.51
N GLU A 448 -5.22 -10.28 -43.08
CA GLU A 448 -5.43 -11.46 -43.94
C GLU A 448 -6.91 -11.86 -44.01
N THR A 449 -7.66 -11.70 -42.92
CA THR A 449 -9.09 -12.02 -42.88
C THR A 449 -9.88 -10.96 -42.14
N LEU A 450 -10.96 -10.48 -42.77
CA LEU A 450 -11.91 -9.55 -42.16
C LEU A 450 -13.34 -10.03 -42.42
N VAL A 451 -14.07 -10.25 -41.35
CA VAL A 451 -15.46 -10.69 -41.37
C VAL A 451 -16.32 -9.58 -40.80
N GLY A 452 -17.27 -9.07 -41.60
CA GLY A 452 -18.25 -8.10 -41.11
C GLY A 452 -19.23 -8.72 -40.12
N GLY A 453 -20.00 -7.84 -39.47
CA GLY A 453 -21.09 -8.15 -38.57
C GLY A 453 -22.45 -8.13 -39.26
N PHE A 454 -23.47 -7.70 -38.52
CA PHE A 454 -24.85 -7.58 -39.02
C PHE A 454 -25.28 -6.16 -39.36
N ALA A 455 -24.59 -5.20 -38.77
CA ALA A 455 -24.85 -3.80 -38.98
C ALA A 455 -23.93 -3.31 -40.10
N LEU A 456 -24.21 -2.11 -40.61
CA LEU A 456 -23.51 -1.57 -41.76
C LEU A 456 -22.00 -1.48 -41.51
N ASP A 457 -21.22 -2.24 -42.28
CA ASP A 457 -19.78 -2.23 -42.28
C ASP A 457 -19.25 -1.54 -43.54
N VAL A 458 -18.54 -0.44 -43.30
CA VAL A 458 -17.90 0.40 -44.31
C VAL A 458 -16.39 0.37 -44.09
N ILE A 459 -15.68 -0.37 -44.92
CA ILE A 459 -14.24 -0.58 -44.80
C ILE A 459 -13.51 0.14 -45.91
N THR A 460 -12.47 0.89 -45.56
CA THR A 460 -11.50 1.44 -46.50
C THR A 460 -10.15 0.79 -46.25
N LEU A 461 -9.52 0.25 -47.29
CA LEU A 461 -8.21 -0.34 -47.18
C LEU A 461 -7.11 0.74 -47.21
N GLY A 462 -6.04 0.52 -46.43
CA GLY A 462 -4.92 1.45 -46.33
C GLY A 462 -4.05 1.53 -47.59
N ALA A 463 -3.06 2.42 -47.58
CA ALA A 463 -2.24 2.77 -48.76
C ALA A 463 -1.10 1.78 -49.13
N GLY A 464 -1.11 0.57 -48.58
CA GLY A 464 -0.24 -0.52 -49.02
C GLY A 464 -1.09 -1.54 -49.78
N GLY A 465 -0.57 -2.20 -50.81
CA GLY A 465 -1.36 -3.19 -51.54
C GLY A 465 -1.85 -4.30 -50.61
N ASN A 466 -3.16 -4.50 -50.53
CA ASN A 466 -3.77 -5.40 -49.56
C ASN A 466 -4.11 -6.75 -50.20
N THR A 467 -3.94 -7.85 -49.47
CA THR A 467 -4.47 -9.17 -49.85
C THR A 467 -5.40 -9.65 -48.75
N LEU A 468 -6.71 -9.60 -48.99
CA LEU A 468 -7.72 -9.79 -47.95
C LEU A 468 -8.71 -10.90 -48.30
N LEU A 469 -8.96 -11.80 -47.35
CA LEU A 469 -10.14 -12.66 -47.35
C LEU A 469 -11.29 -11.94 -46.61
N ALA A 470 -12.30 -11.50 -47.35
CA ALA A 470 -13.41 -10.72 -46.81
C ALA A 470 -14.72 -11.52 -46.83
N SER A 471 -15.61 -11.29 -45.86
CA SER A 471 -16.99 -11.78 -45.94
C SER A 471 -17.94 -10.89 -45.15
N GLN A 472 -19.20 -10.83 -45.58
CA GLN A 472 -20.27 -10.11 -44.89
C GLN A 472 -19.96 -8.63 -44.62
N LEU A 473 -19.22 -7.98 -45.52
CA LEU A 473 -19.06 -6.52 -45.52
C LEU A 473 -20.10 -5.89 -46.47
N GLU A 474 -20.66 -4.74 -46.13
CA GLU A 474 -21.58 -4.01 -47.01
C GLU A 474 -20.84 -3.08 -47.99
N THR A 475 -19.75 -2.46 -47.55
CA THR A 475 -18.93 -1.57 -48.40
C THR A 475 -17.45 -1.82 -48.18
N LEU A 476 -16.71 -2.00 -49.28
CA LEU A 476 -15.26 -2.15 -49.27
C LEU A 476 -14.62 -1.26 -50.34
N THR A 477 -13.78 -0.32 -49.91
CA THR A 477 -13.05 0.59 -50.80
C THR A 477 -11.57 0.28 -50.73
N GLY A 478 -10.93 0.07 -51.88
CA GLY A 478 -9.47 -0.06 -51.97
C GLY A 478 -8.74 1.24 -51.71
N GLY A 479 -7.47 1.11 -51.35
CA GLY A 479 -6.56 2.20 -51.09
C GLY A 479 -5.67 2.51 -52.29
N ALA A 480 -4.49 3.04 -52.02
CA ALA A 480 -3.41 3.04 -52.99
C ALA A 480 -2.64 1.72 -52.91
N GLY A 481 -2.20 1.19 -54.04
CA GLY A 481 -1.48 -0.08 -54.09
C GLY A 481 -2.18 -1.08 -54.99
N LEU A 482 -1.81 -2.36 -54.89
CA LEU A 482 -2.53 -3.46 -55.52
C LEU A 482 -3.40 -4.13 -54.47
N ASP A 483 -4.70 -3.95 -54.57
CA ASP A 483 -5.70 -4.52 -53.68
C ASP A 483 -6.35 -5.75 -54.30
N VAL A 484 -6.14 -6.89 -53.65
CA VAL A 484 -6.65 -8.21 -54.02
C VAL A 484 -7.58 -8.70 -52.91
N VAL A 485 -8.86 -8.83 -53.24
CA VAL A 485 -9.88 -9.30 -52.30
C VAL A 485 -10.45 -10.62 -52.78
N THR A 486 -10.47 -11.62 -51.89
CA THR A 486 -11.21 -12.86 -52.09
C THR A 486 -12.42 -12.85 -51.15
N LEU A 487 -13.60 -13.11 -51.69
CA LEU A 487 -14.81 -13.26 -50.90
C LEU A 487 -14.87 -14.69 -50.35
N ALA A 488 -15.11 -14.79 -49.05
CA ALA A 488 -15.44 -16.05 -48.40
C ALA A 488 -16.94 -16.14 -48.15
N THR A 489 -17.41 -17.36 -47.90
CA THR A 489 -18.72 -17.55 -47.29
C THR A 489 -18.58 -17.52 -45.77
N ALA A 490 -19.48 -16.81 -45.12
CA ALA A 490 -19.57 -16.81 -43.68
C ALA A 490 -21.00 -17.11 -43.23
N GLY A 491 -21.11 -17.75 -42.06
CA GLY A 491 -22.37 -18.07 -41.41
C GLY A 491 -22.45 -17.31 -40.09
N PHE A 492 -23.60 -16.70 -39.82
CA PHE A 492 -23.84 -16.04 -38.55
C PHE A 492 -24.10 -17.08 -37.44
N ASP A 493 -23.30 -17.01 -36.38
CA ASP A 493 -23.54 -17.77 -35.15
C ASP A 493 -24.36 -16.91 -34.18
N SER A 494 -25.66 -17.17 -34.13
CA SER A 494 -26.59 -16.46 -33.24
C SER A 494 -26.37 -16.69 -31.75
N ALA A 495 -25.64 -17.75 -31.38
CA ALA A 495 -25.30 -18.01 -29.99
C ALA A 495 -24.04 -17.24 -29.56
N ALA A 496 -23.10 -17.03 -30.48
CA ALA A 496 -21.86 -16.29 -30.21
C ALA A 496 -21.98 -14.78 -30.49
N ASP A 497 -23.03 -14.34 -31.19
CA ASP A 497 -23.17 -12.96 -31.70
C ASP A 497 -21.98 -12.53 -32.57
N MET A 498 -21.46 -13.49 -33.34
CA MET A 498 -20.31 -13.33 -34.24
C MET A 498 -20.55 -14.05 -35.55
N ASN A 499 -19.92 -13.54 -36.61
CA ASN A 499 -19.87 -14.19 -37.91
C ASN A 499 -18.63 -15.09 -38.00
N ARG A 500 -18.79 -16.34 -38.47
CA ARG A 500 -17.67 -17.27 -38.71
C ARG A 500 -17.51 -17.53 -40.19
N VAL A 501 -16.27 -17.61 -40.69
CA VAL A 501 -15.94 -17.98 -42.09
C VAL A 501 -16.18 -19.48 -42.35
N SER A 502 -17.45 -19.88 -42.25
CA SER A 502 -17.94 -21.23 -42.53
C SER A 502 -19.45 -21.16 -42.75
N GLY A 503 -19.87 -20.65 -43.89
CA GLY A 503 -21.29 -20.54 -44.28
C GLY A 503 -21.56 -20.98 -45.72
N THR A 504 -22.81 -20.86 -46.15
CA THR A 504 -23.23 -21.12 -47.54
C THR A 504 -23.85 -19.89 -48.22
N SER A 505 -23.97 -18.77 -47.49
CA SER A 505 -24.47 -17.51 -48.02
C SER A 505 -23.38 -16.81 -48.81
N GLY A 506 -23.74 -16.34 -50.02
CA GLY A 506 -22.91 -15.40 -50.77
C GLY A 506 -23.06 -13.98 -50.21
N ASN A 507 -22.25 -13.08 -50.75
CA ASN A 507 -22.05 -11.72 -50.26
C ASN A 507 -22.84 -10.72 -51.12
N THR A 508 -23.31 -9.62 -50.51
CA THR A 508 -23.79 -8.45 -51.25
C THR A 508 -22.92 -7.25 -50.88
N LEU A 509 -22.10 -6.77 -51.82
CA LEU A 509 -21.02 -5.83 -51.52
C LEU A 509 -20.99 -4.66 -52.51
N LEU A 510 -20.86 -3.44 -52.01
CA LEU A 510 -20.46 -2.28 -52.80
C LEU A 510 -18.93 -2.17 -52.79
N VAL A 511 -18.32 -2.15 -53.98
CA VAL A 511 -16.85 -2.02 -54.12
C VAL A 511 -16.46 -0.79 -54.93
N ALA A 512 -15.32 -0.21 -54.57
CA ALA A 512 -14.62 0.81 -55.34
C ALA A 512 -13.11 0.69 -55.15
N GLY A 513 -12.32 1.04 -56.16
CA GLY A 513 -10.86 1.16 -56.01
C GLY A 513 -10.11 -0.15 -55.78
N LEU A 514 -10.72 -1.32 -56.00
CA LEU A 514 -10.05 -2.62 -55.95
C LEU A 514 -9.49 -3.00 -57.33
N GLU A 515 -8.34 -3.67 -57.38
CA GLU A 515 -7.76 -4.17 -58.63
C GLU A 515 -8.16 -5.62 -58.95
N THR A 516 -8.36 -6.47 -57.94
CA THR A 516 -8.80 -7.87 -58.13
C THR A 516 -9.86 -8.27 -57.11
N LEU A 517 -10.95 -8.88 -57.59
CA LEU A 517 -12.02 -9.43 -56.76
C LEU A 517 -12.37 -10.85 -57.20
N ILE A 518 -12.29 -11.79 -56.26
CA ILE A 518 -12.62 -13.21 -56.48
C ILE A 518 -13.84 -13.56 -55.63
N GLY A 519 -14.88 -14.13 -56.25
CA GLY A 519 -16.09 -14.59 -55.56
C GLY A 519 -15.92 -15.88 -54.78
N SER A 520 -16.95 -16.20 -54.01
CA SER A 520 -17.06 -17.32 -53.09
C SER A 520 -17.96 -18.43 -53.66
N SER A 521 -18.10 -19.54 -52.94
CA SER A 521 -19.12 -20.55 -53.25
C SER A 521 -20.48 -20.11 -52.70
N GLY A 522 -21.21 -19.26 -53.40
CA GLY A 522 -22.47 -18.67 -52.92
C GLY A 522 -23.25 -18.00 -54.05
N THR A 523 -24.16 -17.08 -53.73
CA THR A 523 -24.64 -16.09 -54.72
C THR A 523 -24.06 -14.75 -54.32
N ASP A 524 -22.96 -14.37 -54.93
CA ASP A 524 -22.27 -13.11 -54.73
C ASP A 524 -22.83 -12.04 -55.68
N VAL A 525 -23.24 -10.92 -55.10
CA VAL A 525 -23.78 -9.75 -55.81
C VAL A 525 -22.90 -8.55 -55.51
N VAL A 526 -22.19 -8.06 -56.52
CA VAL A 526 -21.25 -6.93 -56.39
C VAL A 526 -21.75 -5.73 -57.18
N TYR A 527 -21.79 -4.57 -56.51
CA TYR A 527 -22.06 -3.28 -57.13
C TYR A 527 -20.76 -2.49 -57.25
N LEU A 528 -20.49 -1.94 -58.43
CA LEU A 528 -19.38 -1.01 -58.63
C LEU A 528 -19.82 0.41 -58.24
N GLY A 529 -18.95 1.13 -57.54
CA GLY A 529 -19.16 2.54 -57.16
C GLY A 529 -19.24 3.50 -58.35
N SER A 530 -19.51 4.78 -58.08
CA SER A 530 -19.73 5.82 -59.11
C SER A 530 -18.46 6.39 -59.77
N ALA A 531 -17.29 5.84 -59.48
CA ALA A 531 -16.03 6.13 -60.16
C ALA A 531 -15.78 5.10 -61.26
N GLY A 532 -15.04 5.44 -62.32
CA GLY A 532 -14.64 4.44 -63.31
C GLY A 532 -13.69 3.41 -62.70
N ASN A 533 -14.13 2.17 -62.54
CA ASN A 533 -13.35 1.10 -61.91
C ASN A 533 -12.57 0.31 -62.98
N THR A 534 -11.34 -0.09 -62.69
CA THR A 534 -10.59 -1.07 -63.50
C THR A 534 -10.35 -2.31 -62.65
N LEU A 535 -11.11 -3.39 -62.90
CA LEU A 535 -11.18 -4.54 -62.00
C LEU A 535 -11.06 -5.87 -62.77
N LEU A 536 -10.19 -6.76 -62.30
CA LEU A 536 -10.22 -8.18 -62.66
C LEU A 536 -11.20 -8.91 -61.74
N VAL A 537 -12.19 -9.60 -62.31
CA VAL A 537 -13.18 -10.37 -61.54
C VAL A 537 -13.17 -11.85 -61.92
N ALA A 538 -13.31 -12.74 -60.94
CA ALA A 538 -13.47 -14.17 -61.17
C ALA A 538 -14.46 -14.78 -60.16
N GLY A 539 -15.23 -15.78 -60.57
CA GLY A 539 -16.14 -16.51 -59.68
C GLY A 539 -17.30 -15.69 -59.09
N LEU A 540 -17.73 -14.59 -59.73
CA LEU A 540 -18.85 -13.76 -59.24
C LEU A 540 -20.17 -14.12 -59.95
N GLU A 541 -21.26 -14.31 -59.21
CA GLU A 541 -22.56 -14.59 -59.82
C GLU A 541 -23.18 -13.36 -60.49
N ILE A 542 -23.20 -12.20 -59.82
CA ILE A 542 -23.81 -10.96 -60.36
C ILE A 542 -22.86 -9.78 -60.15
N LEU A 543 -22.46 -9.14 -61.25
CA LEU A 543 -21.77 -7.86 -61.23
C LEU A 543 -22.62 -6.75 -61.88
N VAL A 544 -22.85 -5.66 -61.14
CA VAL A 544 -23.60 -4.48 -61.58
C VAL A 544 -22.68 -3.27 -61.70
N GLY A 545 -22.57 -2.72 -62.91
CA GLY A 545 -21.77 -1.51 -63.18
C GLY A 545 -22.32 -0.25 -62.51
N GLY A 546 -21.42 0.70 -62.25
CA GLY A 546 -21.72 1.99 -61.64
C GLY A 546 -21.83 3.11 -62.68
N ALA A 547 -21.83 4.35 -62.19
CA ALA A 547 -21.66 5.51 -63.06
C ALA A 547 -20.18 5.67 -63.44
N GLY A 548 -19.88 6.08 -64.67
CA GLY A 548 -18.51 6.25 -65.17
C GLY A 548 -18.09 5.19 -66.19
N ASN A 549 -16.84 5.26 -66.65
CA ASN A 549 -16.27 4.28 -67.56
C ASN A 549 -15.68 3.13 -66.75
N ASP A 550 -16.48 2.12 -66.44
CA ASP A 550 -16.03 0.88 -65.81
C ASP A 550 -15.35 -0.04 -66.86
N ALA A 551 -14.15 -0.51 -66.54
CA ALA A 551 -13.39 -1.48 -67.31
C ALA A 551 -13.24 -2.77 -66.49
N VAL A 552 -14.09 -3.75 -66.76
CA VAL A 552 -14.07 -5.06 -66.08
C VAL A 552 -13.47 -6.10 -67.00
N THR A 553 -12.41 -6.78 -66.54
CA THR A 553 -11.91 -7.99 -67.20
C THR A 553 -12.46 -9.21 -66.48
N LEU A 554 -13.18 -10.06 -67.22
CA LEU A 554 -13.71 -11.32 -66.67
C LEU A 554 -12.62 -12.39 -66.76
N GLY A 555 -12.27 -12.96 -65.61
CA GLY A 555 -11.46 -14.18 -65.51
C GLY A 555 -12.30 -15.45 -65.72
N ASP A 556 -11.69 -16.60 -65.48
CA ASP A 556 -12.36 -17.90 -65.54
C ASP A 556 -13.43 -18.03 -64.41
N GLY A 557 -14.51 -18.78 -64.65
CA GLY A 557 -15.45 -19.18 -63.59
C GLY A 557 -16.88 -18.58 -63.58
N GLY A 558 -17.63 -18.65 -64.68
CA GLY A 558 -19.10 -18.50 -64.62
C GLY A 558 -19.65 -17.09 -64.31
N ASN A 559 -18.90 -16.04 -64.60
CA ASN A 559 -19.30 -14.66 -64.31
C ASN A 559 -20.53 -14.21 -65.11
N THR A 560 -21.54 -13.61 -64.47
CA THR A 560 -22.66 -12.92 -65.16
C THR A 560 -22.60 -11.41 -64.93
N VAL A 561 -22.42 -10.65 -66.02
CA VAL A 561 -22.40 -9.18 -65.97
C VAL A 561 -23.77 -8.63 -66.35
N LEU A 562 -24.38 -7.87 -65.44
CA LEU A 562 -25.60 -7.11 -65.71
C LEU A 562 -25.24 -5.64 -65.94
N LEU A 563 -25.04 -5.27 -67.21
CA LEU A 563 -24.86 -3.88 -67.63
C LEU A 563 -26.23 -3.18 -67.65
N ARG A 564 -26.53 -2.34 -66.65
CA ARG A 564 -27.68 -1.44 -66.72
C ARG A 564 -27.24 -0.11 -67.31
N GLY A 565 -27.55 0.12 -68.58
CA GLY A 565 -27.33 1.42 -69.21
C GLY A 565 -28.15 2.50 -68.51
N ILE A 566 -27.51 3.64 -68.22
CA ILE A 566 -28.21 4.90 -67.93
C ILE A 566 -28.36 5.67 -69.24
#